data_AF-A0A8T4QW51-F1
#
_entry.id   AF-A0A8T4QW51-F1
#
_cell.length_a   1.000
_cell.length_b   1.000
_cell.length_c   1.000
_cell.angle_alpha   90.00
_cell.angle_beta   90.00
_cell.angle_gamma   90.00
#
_symmetry.space_group_name_H-M   'P 1'
#
loop_
_entity.id
_entity.type
_entity.pdbx_description
1 polymer ?
#
loop_
_entity_poly.entity_id
_entity_poly.type
_entity_poly.pdbx_seq_one_letter_code
_entity_poly.pdbx_strand_id
1 'polypeptide(L)'
;MPGALAAGRAARTEEEGFIRYFEIRQGAKEPVLFLNLRCIDPSIVTSRIFREAYASVLMSGTLTPPEMYREILGCPDDAVTAVYSSPFPQKNRLNLVVPYTTTKFTERNPAQYRNISRMCADIANAVPGNVALFFPSYFVRDEVERFFSGECRKTVIAERPDLTKKEKLDMLEKFKSHSSKGAVLLGVVSGNFGEGIDLKGDFLKAVVVVGLPLLQPDIVSKAAIQYYDMKFRRGWDYGYVFPSFNKTIQSAGRCIRSETDRGVIVFLDERYTLPQYARCFPRDWELKVSANPVEEIKAFFRQ
;
A
#
# COMPACT_ATOMS: atom_id res chain seq x y z
N MET A 1 -11.91 22.61 17.16
CA MET A 1 -12.27 23.15 15.83
C MET A 1 -11.04 23.82 15.25
N PRO A 2 -10.65 23.46 14.02
CA PRO A 2 -11.14 24.18 12.85
C PRO A 2 -11.96 23.23 11.97
N GLY A 3 -13.22 23.60 11.73
CA GLY A 3 -14.10 22.88 10.83
C GLY A 3 -13.62 23.01 9.39
N ALA A 4 -13.52 21.89 8.71
CA ALA A 4 -13.33 21.81 7.27
C ALA A 4 -14.43 22.64 6.58
N LEU A 5 -14.03 23.75 5.93
CA LEU A 5 -14.89 24.41 4.98
C LEU A 5 -15.21 23.42 3.86
N ALA A 6 -16.49 23.08 3.74
CA ALA A 6 -17.03 22.29 2.66
C ALA A 6 -16.76 23.03 1.33
N ALA A 7 -15.72 22.59 0.62
CA ALA A 7 -15.43 23.04 -0.73
C ALA A 7 -16.57 22.56 -1.65
N GLY A 8 -17.33 23.49 -2.22
CA GLY A 8 -18.22 23.20 -3.35
C GLY A 8 -17.38 22.65 -4.50
N ARG A 9 -17.69 21.43 -4.94
CA ARG A 9 -16.97 20.74 -6.01
C ARG A 9 -17.96 20.39 -7.12
N ALA A 10 -17.78 20.98 -8.29
CA ALA A 10 -18.48 20.59 -9.51
C ALA A 10 -17.50 19.90 -10.45
N ALA A 11 -17.90 18.75 -11.00
CA ALA A 11 -17.17 18.07 -12.06
C ALA A 11 -18.07 17.99 -13.30
N ARG A 12 -17.51 18.28 -14.46
CA ARG A 12 -18.13 18.00 -15.77
C ARG A 12 -17.16 17.19 -16.61
N THR A 13 -17.66 16.11 -17.19
CA THR A 13 -16.97 15.31 -18.23
C THR A 13 -17.36 15.91 -19.58
N GLU A 14 -16.54 16.81 -20.12
CA GLU A 14 -16.79 17.44 -21.43
C GLU A 14 -16.04 16.75 -22.57
N GLU A 15 -14.96 16.02 -22.26
CA GLU A 15 -14.15 15.22 -23.19
C GLU A 15 -14.02 13.78 -22.66
N GLU A 16 -14.18 12.78 -23.52
CA GLU A 16 -14.16 11.37 -23.13
C GLU A 16 -12.82 11.01 -22.45
N GLY A 17 -12.89 10.47 -21.24
CA GLY A 17 -11.71 10.08 -20.46
C GLY A 17 -10.96 11.21 -19.74
N PHE A 18 -11.49 12.44 -19.72
CA PHE A 18 -10.96 13.55 -18.92
C PHE A 18 -11.97 14.08 -17.90
N ILE A 19 -11.47 14.61 -16.79
CA ILE A 19 -12.26 15.29 -15.77
C ILE A 19 -11.76 16.71 -15.55
N ARG A 20 -12.70 17.65 -15.46
CA ARG A 20 -12.43 19.03 -15.05
C ARG A 20 -12.98 19.25 -13.65
N TYR A 21 -12.15 19.77 -12.73
CA TYR A 21 -12.58 20.07 -11.37
C TYR A 21 -11.83 21.26 -10.78
N PHE A 22 -12.48 21.92 -9.83
CA PHE A 22 -11.89 23.00 -9.06
C PHE A 22 -11.32 22.49 -7.74
N GLU A 23 -10.18 23.04 -7.34
CA GLU A 23 -9.57 22.78 -6.04
C GLU A 23 -9.17 24.13 -5.41
N ILE A 24 -9.58 24.37 -4.17
CA ILE A 24 -9.15 25.55 -3.42
C ILE A 24 -8.03 25.10 -2.46
N ARG A 25 -6.86 25.71 -2.58
CA ARG A 25 -5.74 25.49 -1.66
C ARG A 25 -5.47 26.75 -0.84
N GLN A 26 -5.01 26.59 0.40
CA GLN A 26 -4.52 27.69 1.22
C GLN A 26 -3.23 28.23 0.60
N GLY A 27 -3.25 29.48 0.13
CA GLY A 27 -2.06 30.23 -0.25
C GLY A 27 -1.46 30.98 0.93
N ALA A 28 -0.28 31.58 0.74
CA ALA A 28 0.43 32.30 1.81
C ALA A 28 -0.32 33.55 2.35
N LYS A 29 -1.27 34.10 1.58
CA LYS A 29 -2.06 35.29 1.95
C LYS A 29 -3.56 35.08 1.79
N GLU A 30 -3.97 34.38 0.74
CA GLU A 30 -5.37 34.14 0.41
C GLU A 30 -5.56 32.74 -0.19
N PRO A 31 -6.79 32.18 -0.15
CA PRO A 31 -7.10 30.94 -0.83
C PRO A 31 -6.92 31.07 -2.34
N VAL A 32 -6.24 30.10 -2.95
CA VAL A 32 -6.00 30.05 -4.41
C VAL A 32 -6.91 29.00 -5.03
N LEU A 33 -7.66 29.40 -6.06
CA LEU A 33 -8.49 28.52 -6.86
C LEU A 33 -7.69 27.91 -8.01
N PHE A 34 -7.65 26.59 -8.10
CA PHE A 34 -7.05 25.82 -9.19
C PHE A 34 -8.15 25.23 -10.05
N LEU A 35 -8.06 25.46 -11.37
CA LEU A 35 -8.79 24.68 -12.36
C LEU A 35 -7.89 23.53 -12.82
N ASN A 36 -8.34 22.30 -12.59
CA ASN A 36 -7.60 21.10 -12.96
C ASN A 36 -8.30 20.40 -14.13
N LEU A 37 -7.51 19.97 -15.12
CA LEU A 37 -7.89 19.02 -16.16
C LEU A 37 -7.05 17.76 -15.96
N ARG A 38 -7.69 16.62 -15.68
CA ARG A 38 -6.99 15.37 -15.40
C ARG A 38 -7.47 14.25 -16.31
N CYS A 39 -6.53 13.58 -16.96
CA CYS A 39 -6.80 12.35 -17.71
C CYS A 39 -7.07 11.21 -16.74
N ILE A 40 -8.19 10.52 -16.92
CA ILE A 40 -8.57 9.31 -16.18
C ILE A 40 -8.60 8.07 -17.07
N ASP A 41 -8.50 8.23 -18.39
CA ASP A 41 -8.34 7.13 -19.34
C ASP A 41 -6.96 7.17 -20.01
N PRO A 42 -5.97 6.41 -19.51
CA PRO A 42 -4.63 6.40 -20.10
C PRO A 42 -4.62 5.80 -21.52
N SER A 43 -5.63 5.00 -21.91
CA SER A 43 -5.71 4.37 -23.23
C SER A 43 -5.77 5.38 -24.39
N ILE A 44 -6.18 6.62 -24.11
CA ILE A 44 -6.16 7.73 -25.07
C ILE A 44 -4.74 7.94 -25.63
N VAL A 45 -3.72 7.75 -24.79
CA VAL A 45 -2.31 7.88 -25.18
C VAL A 45 -1.71 6.52 -25.53
N THR A 46 -1.94 5.51 -24.68
CA THR A 46 -1.19 4.25 -24.76
C THR A 46 -1.69 3.30 -25.85
N SER A 47 -2.98 3.33 -26.20
CA SER A 47 -3.55 2.36 -27.15
C SER A 47 -2.93 2.46 -28.55
N ARG A 48 -2.62 3.68 -29.00
CA ARG A 48 -1.96 3.92 -30.29
C ARG A 48 -0.55 3.34 -30.30
N ILE A 49 0.20 3.54 -29.22
CA ILE A 49 1.58 3.05 -29.09
C ILE A 49 1.60 1.51 -29.23
N PHE A 50 0.69 0.82 -28.54
CA PHE A 50 0.62 -0.64 -28.62
C PHE A 50 0.21 -1.17 -30.00
N ARG A 51 -0.59 -0.41 -30.77
CA ARG A 51 -1.00 -0.79 -32.12
C ARG A 51 0.06 -0.51 -33.18
N GLU A 52 0.84 0.56 -33.03
CA GLU A 52 1.86 0.96 -34.00
C GLU A 52 3.21 0.29 -33.78
N ALA A 53 3.49 -0.15 -32.55
CA ALA A 53 4.68 -0.93 -32.26
C ALA A 53 4.61 -2.31 -32.93
N TYR A 54 5.73 -2.78 -33.47
CA TYR A 54 5.84 -4.15 -33.99
C TYR A 54 5.55 -5.21 -32.92
N ALA A 55 6.01 -4.97 -31.69
CA ALA A 55 5.71 -5.77 -30.50
C ALA A 55 5.85 -4.93 -29.23
N SER A 56 5.06 -5.24 -28.20
CA SER A 56 5.11 -4.58 -26.88
C SER A 56 5.12 -5.64 -25.78
N VAL A 57 6.04 -5.50 -24.82
CA VAL A 57 6.14 -6.38 -23.66
C VAL A 57 6.05 -5.54 -22.38
N LEU A 58 4.99 -5.73 -21.60
CA LEU A 58 4.79 -5.05 -20.32
C LEU A 58 5.17 -6.01 -19.19
N MET A 59 6.21 -5.65 -18.42
CA MET A 59 6.71 -6.48 -17.33
C MET A 59 6.78 -5.69 -16.03
N SER A 60 6.24 -6.26 -14.96
CA SER A 60 6.45 -5.78 -13.59
C SER A 60 6.04 -6.86 -12.59
N GLY A 61 6.68 -6.86 -11.42
CA GLY A 61 6.37 -7.81 -10.34
C GLY A 61 5.03 -7.56 -9.63
N THR A 62 4.29 -6.51 -9.99
CA THR A 62 3.00 -6.15 -9.36
C THR A 62 1.91 -5.76 -10.37
N LEU A 63 2.00 -6.23 -11.62
CA LEU A 63 0.91 -6.12 -12.60
C LEU A 63 -0.19 -7.15 -12.29
N THR A 64 -0.94 -6.92 -11.22
CA THR A 64 -1.98 -7.84 -10.77
C THR A 64 -3.30 -7.09 -10.54
N PRO A 65 -4.44 -7.58 -11.04
CA PRO A 65 -4.56 -8.59 -12.10
C PRO A 65 -4.10 -8.02 -13.47
N PRO A 66 -3.41 -8.80 -14.32
CA PRO A 66 -2.91 -8.29 -15.61
C PRO A 66 -4.03 -7.86 -16.56
N GLU A 67 -5.23 -8.45 -16.43
CA GLU A 67 -6.41 -8.10 -17.22
C GLU A 67 -6.82 -6.64 -17.01
N MET A 68 -6.74 -6.13 -15.77
CA MET A 68 -7.02 -4.73 -15.47
C MET A 68 -6.09 -3.81 -16.26
N TYR A 69 -4.79 -4.11 -16.30
CA TYR A 69 -3.82 -3.29 -17.01
C TYR A 69 -4.00 -3.37 -18.53
N ARG A 70 -4.32 -4.56 -19.06
CA ARG A 70 -4.66 -4.74 -20.48
C ARG A 70 -5.81 -3.82 -20.89
N GLU A 71 -6.90 -3.84 -20.12
CA GLU A 71 -8.11 -3.06 -20.39
C GLU A 71 -7.89 -1.55 -20.19
N ILE A 72 -7.31 -1.14 -19.05
CA ILE A 72 -7.10 0.28 -18.72
C ILE A 72 -6.13 0.95 -19.70
N LEU A 73 -5.05 0.27 -20.09
CA LEU A 73 -4.06 0.83 -21.01
C LEU A 73 -4.49 0.71 -22.48
N GLY A 74 -5.61 0.04 -22.77
CA GLY A 74 -6.09 -0.17 -24.14
C GLY A 74 -5.12 -1.01 -24.97
N CYS A 75 -4.55 -2.06 -24.38
CA CYS A 75 -3.82 -3.07 -25.12
C CYS A 75 -4.77 -3.82 -26.07
N PRO A 76 -4.27 -4.35 -27.20
CA PRO A 76 -5.06 -5.19 -28.10
C PRO A 76 -5.74 -6.38 -27.39
N ASP A 77 -6.90 -6.81 -27.88
CA ASP A 77 -7.68 -7.88 -27.24
C ASP A 77 -7.00 -9.25 -27.27
N ASP A 78 -6.12 -9.46 -28.26
CA ASP A 78 -5.27 -10.63 -28.43
C ASP A 78 -3.96 -10.56 -27.60
N ALA A 79 -3.76 -9.47 -26.82
CA ALA A 79 -2.62 -9.38 -25.92
C ALA A 79 -2.65 -10.50 -24.88
N VAL A 80 -1.59 -11.31 -24.88
CA VAL A 80 -1.42 -12.43 -23.96
C VAL A 80 -1.04 -11.92 -22.57
N THR A 81 -1.79 -12.34 -21.55
CA THR A 81 -1.45 -12.11 -20.15
C THR A 81 -0.83 -13.36 -19.54
N ALA A 82 0.22 -13.18 -18.74
CA ALA A 82 0.86 -14.28 -18.03
C ALA A 82 1.30 -13.80 -16.64
N VAL A 83 1.14 -14.69 -15.65
CA VAL A 83 1.63 -14.50 -14.29
C VAL A 83 2.57 -15.66 -13.98
N TYR A 84 3.79 -15.32 -13.57
CA TYR A 84 4.82 -16.29 -13.23
C TYR A 84 5.02 -16.29 -11.72
N SER A 85 5.16 -17.48 -11.13
CA SER A 85 5.44 -17.63 -9.71
C SER A 85 6.81 -17.05 -9.34
N SER A 86 6.93 -16.55 -8.11
CA SER A 86 8.23 -16.13 -7.58
C SER A 86 9.25 -17.29 -7.63
N PRO A 87 10.49 -17.04 -8.09
CA PRO A 87 11.55 -18.05 -8.05
C PRO A 87 12.10 -18.25 -6.63
N PHE A 88 11.74 -17.40 -5.66
CA PHE A 88 12.29 -17.47 -4.31
C PHE A 88 11.66 -18.61 -3.50
N PRO A 89 12.45 -19.31 -2.65
CA PRO A 89 11.94 -20.42 -1.86
C PRO A 89 10.77 -19.99 -0.96
N GLN A 90 9.61 -20.65 -1.09
CA GLN A 90 8.44 -20.35 -0.26
C GLN A 90 8.73 -20.46 1.23
N LYS A 91 9.58 -21.41 1.65
CA LYS A 91 10.03 -21.58 3.05
C LYS A 91 10.73 -20.34 3.65
N ASN A 92 11.20 -19.43 2.80
CA ASN A 92 11.84 -18.19 3.25
C ASN A 92 10.83 -17.06 3.47
N ARG A 93 9.54 -17.30 3.22
CA ARG A 93 8.46 -16.32 3.35
C ARG A 93 7.33 -16.88 4.20
N LEU A 94 6.98 -16.19 5.29
CA LEU A 94 5.74 -16.43 6.00
C LEU A 94 4.77 -15.27 5.74
N ASN A 95 3.64 -15.55 5.10
CA ASN A 95 2.59 -14.53 4.89
C ASN A 95 1.41 -14.79 5.82
N LEU A 96 1.13 -13.85 6.71
CA LEU A 96 0.03 -13.94 7.67
C LEU A 96 -1.05 -12.89 7.38
N VAL A 97 -2.30 -13.26 7.57
CA VAL A 97 -3.42 -12.34 7.73
C VAL A 97 -3.86 -12.39 9.19
N VAL A 98 -3.89 -11.24 9.86
CA VAL A 98 -4.27 -11.12 11.27
C VAL A 98 -5.58 -10.31 11.36
N PRO A 99 -6.74 -10.97 11.53
CA PRO A 99 -8.04 -10.35 11.33
C PRO A 99 -8.67 -9.75 12.60
N TYR A 100 -7.84 -9.28 13.54
CA TYR A 100 -8.32 -8.84 14.86
C TYR A 100 -8.54 -7.33 14.99
N THR A 101 -8.19 -6.56 13.97
CA THR A 101 -8.29 -5.11 13.96
C THR A 101 -8.76 -4.61 12.61
N THR A 102 -9.23 -3.37 12.55
CA THR A 102 -9.64 -2.76 11.28
C THR A 102 -9.27 -1.28 11.23
N THR A 103 -8.85 -0.81 10.05
CA THR A 103 -8.69 0.63 9.78
C THR A 103 -9.84 1.19 8.94
N LYS A 104 -10.97 0.47 8.83
CA LYS A 104 -12.17 0.97 8.15
C LYS A 104 -12.65 2.25 8.81
N PHE A 105 -12.91 3.27 7.99
CA PHE A 105 -13.18 4.64 8.46
C PHE A 105 -14.28 4.72 9.52
N THR A 106 -15.38 3.98 9.35
CA THR A 106 -16.53 3.97 10.27
C THR A 106 -16.25 3.34 11.63
N GLU A 107 -15.15 2.60 11.76
CA GLU A 107 -14.80 1.84 12.97
C GLU A 107 -13.53 2.37 13.64
N ARG A 108 -12.93 3.42 13.08
CA ARG A 108 -11.77 4.10 13.65
C ARG A 108 -12.12 4.77 14.96
N ASN A 109 -11.49 4.31 16.04
CA ASN A 109 -11.62 4.90 17.37
C ASN A 109 -10.35 4.61 18.20
N PRO A 110 -10.15 5.29 19.35
CA PRO A 110 -8.96 5.09 20.18
C PRO A 110 -8.72 3.64 20.64
N ALA A 111 -9.78 2.84 20.85
CA ALA A 111 -9.63 1.44 21.23
C ALA A 111 -9.07 0.60 20.07
N GLN A 112 -9.54 0.83 18.83
CA GLN A 112 -8.97 0.20 17.63
C GLN A 112 -7.50 0.57 17.45
N TYR A 113 -7.13 1.85 17.60
CA TYR A 113 -5.71 2.26 17.49
C TYR A 113 -4.82 1.62 18.55
N ARG A 114 -5.31 1.49 19.78
CA ARG A 114 -4.60 0.77 20.85
C ARG A 114 -4.44 -0.71 20.54
N ASN A 115 -5.48 -1.38 20.02
CA ASN A 115 -5.40 -2.79 19.64
C ASN A 115 -4.41 -3.01 18.49
N ILE A 116 -4.41 -2.11 17.49
CA ILE A 116 -3.45 -2.11 16.39
C ILE A 116 -2.03 -1.93 16.93
N SER A 117 -1.82 -0.96 17.83
CA SER A 117 -0.53 -0.72 18.49
C SER A 117 0.01 -1.99 19.15
N ARG A 118 -0.81 -2.62 20.00
CA ARG A 118 -0.45 -3.84 20.73
C ARG A 118 -0.04 -4.96 19.81
N MET A 119 -0.88 -5.26 18.82
CA MET A 119 -0.61 -6.33 17.87
C MET A 119 0.66 -6.04 17.06
N CYS A 120 0.86 -4.79 16.63
CA CYS A 120 2.08 -4.38 15.93
C CYS A 120 3.32 -4.51 16.82
N ALA A 121 3.23 -4.12 18.09
CA ALA A 121 4.33 -4.20 19.05
C ALA A 121 4.69 -5.66 19.35
N ASP A 122 3.68 -6.51 19.57
CA ASP A 122 3.86 -7.95 19.81
C ASP A 122 4.53 -8.65 18.62
N ILE A 123 4.04 -8.38 17.40
CA ILE A 123 4.66 -8.87 16.16
C ILE A 123 6.09 -8.35 16.04
N ALA A 124 6.32 -7.05 16.19
CA ALA A 124 7.64 -6.47 16.07
C ALA A 124 8.60 -7.05 17.11
N ASN A 125 8.15 -7.28 18.34
CA ASN A 125 8.90 -7.87 19.44
C ASN A 125 9.25 -9.35 19.22
N ALA A 126 8.50 -10.07 18.39
CA ALA A 126 8.72 -11.48 18.06
C ALA A 126 9.75 -11.71 16.94
N VAL A 127 9.99 -10.69 16.11
CA VAL A 127 10.90 -10.75 14.96
C VAL A 127 12.35 -10.50 15.41
N PRO A 128 13.35 -11.33 15.06
CA PRO A 128 14.76 -11.09 15.39
C PRO A 128 15.41 -10.19 14.32
N GLY A 129 15.17 -8.88 14.43
CA GLY A 129 15.76 -7.88 13.52
C GLY A 129 14.80 -6.73 13.23
N ASN A 130 15.01 -6.09 12.08
CA ASN A 130 14.28 -4.89 11.69
C ASN A 130 12.87 -5.18 11.15
N VAL A 131 11.91 -4.33 11.51
CA VAL A 131 10.50 -4.45 11.10
C VAL A 131 10.04 -3.13 10.49
N ALA A 132 9.30 -3.17 9.38
CA ALA A 132 8.62 -2.02 8.82
C ALA A 132 7.11 -2.15 8.98
N LEU A 133 6.46 -1.16 9.58
CA LEU A 133 5.01 -1.05 9.70
C LEU A 133 4.52 0.02 8.71
N PHE A 134 3.72 -0.37 7.73
CA PHE A 134 3.14 0.53 6.74
C PHE A 134 1.67 0.80 7.01
N PHE A 135 1.35 2.06 7.29
CA PHE A 135 0.01 2.54 7.62
C PHE A 135 -0.68 3.15 6.39
N PRO A 136 -2.03 3.26 6.39
CA PRO A 136 -2.76 3.78 5.23
C PRO A 136 -2.68 5.31 5.12
N SER A 137 -2.38 6.01 6.23
CA SER A 137 -2.17 7.46 6.27
C SER A 137 -1.33 7.86 7.47
N TYR A 138 -0.74 9.06 7.42
CA TYR A 138 -0.02 9.64 8.55
C TYR A 138 -0.90 9.78 9.79
N PHE A 139 -2.18 10.15 9.62
CA PHE A 139 -3.13 10.22 10.73
C PHE A 139 -3.28 8.89 11.48
N VAL A 140 -3.50 7.78 10.77
CA VAL A 140 -3.62 6.46 11.43
C VAL A 140 -2.31 6.06 12.09
N ARG A 141 -1.18 6.33 11.43
CA ARG A 141 0.16 6.09 12.00
C ARG A 141 0.37 6.87 13.29
N ASP A 142 0.05 8.17 13.31
CA ASP A 142 0.23 9.05 14.48
C ASP A 142 -0.65 8.59 15.65
N GLU A 143 -1.91 8.23 15.39
CA GLU A 143 -2.83 7.75 16.43
C GLU A 143 -2.38 6.40 17.02
N VAL A 144 -1.81 5.51 16.22
CA VAL A 144 -1.24 4.24 16.69
C VAL A 144 0.08 4.45 17.43
N GLU A 145 0.96 5.31 16.91
CA GLU A 145 2.28 5.63 17.49
C GLU A 145 2.17 6.13 18.94
N ARG A 146 1.12 6.88 19.27
CA ARG A 146 0.84 7.36 20.65
C ARG A 146 0.78 6.23 21.69
N PHE A 147 0.40 5.02 21.30
CA PHE A 147 0.33 3.86 22.19
C PHE A 147 1.54 2.93 22.05
N PHE A 148 2.32 3.08 20.96
CA PHE A 148 3.33 2.12 20.53
C PHE A 148 4.61 2.14 21.38
N SER A 149 5.07 3.33 21.78
CA SER A 149 6.36 3.50 22.46
C SER A 149 6.45 2.83 23.83
N GLY A 150 5.32 2.57 24.49
CA GLY A 150 5.28 1.86 25.78
C GLY A 150 5.30 0.32 25.64
N GLU A 151 5.02 -0.21 24.46
CA GLU A 151 4.81 -1.64 24.22
C GLU A 151 5.95 -2.26 23.37
N CYS A 152 6.62 -1.47 22.54
CA CYS A 152 7.72 -1.93 21.70
C CYS A 152 9.07 -1.87 22.41
N ARG A 153 9.84 -2.97 22.38
CA ARG A 153 11.17 -3.07 23.01
C ARG A 153 12.32 -2.58 22.11
N LYS A 154 12.01 -2.22 20.86
CA LYS A 154 12.98 -1.85 19.83
C LYS A 154 13.01 -0.34 19.61
N THR A 155 14.10 0.16 19.05
CA THR A 155 14.19 1.55 18.60
C THR A 155 13.09 1.83 17.57
N VAL A 156 12.24 2.81 17.84
CA VAL A 156 11.18 3.25 16.93
C VAL A 156 11.66 4.44 16.11
N ILE A 157 11.44 4.37 14.80
CA ILE A 157 11.77 5.41 13.84
C ILE A 157 10.50 5.72 13.06
N ALA A 158 9.97 6.93 13.19
CA ALA A 158 8.74 7.34 12.54
C ALA A 158 9.02 8.26 11.34
N GLU A 159 8.48 7.91 10.18
CA GLU A 159 8.52 8.72 8.97
C GLU A 159 7.78 10.04 9.18
N ARG A 160 8.28 11.15 8.62
CA ARG A 160 7.56 12.42 8.60
C ARG A 160 7.12 12.75 7.17
N PRO A 161 6.02 13.50 6.99
CA PRO A 161 5.72 14.09 5.69
C PRO A 161 6.87 15.02 5.24
N ASP A 162 7.02 15.18 3.94
CA ASP A 162 7.91 16.17 3.30
C ASP A 162 9.41 16.06 3.65
N LEU A 163 9.90 14.84 3.93
CA LEU A 163 11.33 14.58 4.12
C LEU A 163 12.13 14.92 2.87
N THR A 164 13.22 15.66 3.06
CA THR A 164 14.22 15.84 2.01
C THR A 164 14.91 14.51 1.67
N LYS A 165 15.51 14.42 0.48
CA LYS A 165 16.30 13.22 0.08
C LYS A 165 17.37 12.87 1.12
N LYS A 166 18.02 13.88 1.71
CA LYS A 166 19.05 13.68 2.74
C LYS A 166 18.46 13.10 4.02
N GLU A 167 17.38 13.69 4.56
CA GLU A 167 16.75 13.17 5.78
C GLU A 167 16.20 11.76 5.59
N LYS A 168 15.69 11.43 4.39
CA LYS A 168 15.27 10.07 4.03
C LYS A 168 16.42 9.07 4.13
N LEU A 169 17.59 9.43 3.59
CA LEU A 169 18.80 8.60 3.64
C LEU A 169 19.30 8.45 5.07
N ASP A 170 19.39 9.55 5.83
CA ASP A 170 19.86 9.51 7.22
C ASP A 170 18.97 8.63 8.10
N MET A 171 17.64 8.70 7.91
CA MET A 171 16.68 7.85 8.61
C MET A 171 16.84 6.38 8.22
N LEU A 172 17.07 6.09 6.94
CA LEU A 172 17.29 4.73 6.45
C LEU A 172 18.59 4.14 6.99
N GLU A 173 19.67 4.90 7.02
CA GLU A 173 20.95 4.47 7.58
C GLU A 173 20.84 4.23 9.09
N LYS A 174 20.10 5.08 9.82
CA LYS A 174 19.76 4.83 11.23
C LYS A 174 18.97 3.53 11.41
N PHE A 175 18.05 3.21 10.51
CA PHE A 175 17.29 1.96 10.55
C PHE A 175 18.20 0.74 10.29
N LYS A 176 19.06 0.80 9.28
CA LYS A 176 20.00 -0.27 8.94
C LYS A 176 21.03 -0.53 10.03
N SER A 177 21.53 0.53 10.70
CA SER A 177 22.51 0.40 11.79
C SER A 177 21.99 -0.36 13.01
N HIS A 178 20.67 -0.48 13.15
CA HIS A 178 20.03 -1.25 14.21
C HIS A 178 19.72 -2.70 13.83
N SER A 179 20.16 -3.20 12.67
CA SER A 179 19.86 -4.56 12.19
C SER A 179 20.10 -5.68 13.23
N SER A 180 21.14 -5.55 14.07
CA SER A 180 21.46 -6.52 15.12
C SER A 180 20.53 -6.46 16.35
N LYS A 181 20.17 -5.26 16.82
CA LYS A 181 19.27 -5.04 17.98
C LYS A 181 17.79 -5.04 17.59
N GLY A 182 17.51 -4.80 16.32
CA GLY A 182 16.19 -4.54 15.74
C GLY A 182 15.72 -3.11 15.95
N ALA A 183 15.21 -2.50 14.88
CA ALA A 183 14.43 -1.27 14.90
C ALA A 183 13.06 -1.48 14.24
N VAL A 184 12.12 -0.58 14.54
CA VAL A 184 10.81 -0.52 13.90
C VAL A 184 10.70 0.78 13.13
N LEU A 185 10.46 0.69 11.82
CA LEU A 185 10.11 1.82 10.97
C LEU A 185 8.59 1.97 10.91
N LEU A 186 8.05 3.11 11.33
CA LEU A 186 6.65 3.48 11.13
C LEU A 186 6.57 4.35 9.87
N GLY A 187 6.06 3.78 8.78
CA GLY A 187 5.94 4.46 7.49
C GLY A 187 4.51 4.46 6.95
N VAL A 188 4.27 5.18 5.86
CA VAL A 188 2.97 5.19 5.17
C VAL A 188 3.09 4.49 3.82
N VAL A 189 2.08 3.73 3.41
CA VAL A 189 2.06 2.99 2.12
C VAL A 189 2.26 3.92 0.92
N SER A 190 1.72 5.15 0.98
CA SER A 190 1.92 6.19 -0.05
C SER A 190 2.99 7.21 0.35
N GLY A 191 3.79 6.92 1.38
CA GLY A 191 4.84 7.79 1.89
C GLY A 191 6.15 7.62 1.14
N ASN A 192 7.17 8.39 1.55
CA ASN A 192 8.52 8.32 1.04
C ASN A 192 9.11 6.90 1.14
N PHE A 193 8.70 6.15 2.15
CA PHE A 193 9.19 4.81 2.41
C PHE A 193 8.33 3.70 1.80
N GLY A 194 7.08 4.01 1.41
CA GLY A 194 6.20 3.13 0.65
C GLY A 194 6.66 2.93 -0.80
N GLU A 195 7.36 3.91 -1.39
CA GLU A 195 7.92 3.88 -2.75
C GLU A 195 9.47 4.03 -2.73
N GLY A 196 10.19 3.13 -3.41
CA GLY A 196 11.64 3.31 -3.68
C GLY A 196 12.70 3.06 -2.60
N ILE A 197 12.42 2.47 -1.42
CA ILE A 197 13.52 1.98 -0.54
C ILE A 197 14.03 0.62 -1.01
N ASP A 198 15.35 0.48 -1.10
CA ASP A 198 16.04 -0.80 -1.26
C ASP A 198 16.57 -1.27 0.09
N LEU A 199 15.88 -2.23 0.72
CA LEU A 199 16.28 -2.91 1.96
C LEU A 199 16.62 -4.36 1.62
N LYS A 200 17.78 -4.57 1.00
CA LYS A 200 18.27 -5.91 0.62
C LYS A 200 18.93 -6.63 1.78
N GLY A 201 18.87 -7.96 1.79
CA GLY A 201 19.58 -8.77 2.78
C GLY A 201 18.93 -8.67 4.16
N ASP A 202 19.77 -8.72 5.21
CA ASP A 202 19.30 -8.89 6.59
C ASP A 202 18.74 -7.63 7.25
N PHE A 203 18.62 -6.53 6.51
CA PHE A 203 18.17 -5.24 7.05
C PHE A 203 16.67 -5.13 7.27
N LEU A 204 15.86 -6.09 6.79
CA LEU A 204 14.42 -6.11 6.98
C LEU A 204 13.92 -7.55 7.11
N LYS A 205 13.46 -7.91 8.31
CA LYS A 205 12.99 -9.27 8.63
C LYS A 205 11.48 -9.39 8.60
N ALA A 206 10.75 -8.30 8.77
CA ALA A 206 9.31 -8.33 8.65
C ALA A 206 8.72 -7.03 8.10
N VAL A 207 7.63 -7.17 7.36
CA VAL A 207 6.76 -6.08 6.94
C VAL A 207 5.37 -6.32 7.50
N VAL A 208 4.79 -5.34 8.17
CA VAL A 208 3.38 -5.35 8.57
C VAL A 208 2.67 -4.27 7.78
N VAL A 209 1.69 -4.65 6.96
CA VAL A 209 0.78 -3.70 6.33
C VAL A 209 -0.43 -3.55 7.24
N VAL A 210 -0.52 -2.40 7.89
CA VAL A 210 -1.58 -2.06 8.83
C VAL A 210 -2.76 -1.53 8.04
N GLY A 211 -3.88 -2.25 8.11
CA GLY A 211 -5.08 -1.84 7.42
C GLY A 211 -5.04 -2.02 5.90
N LEU A 212 -6.17 -1.71 5.25
CA LEU A 212 -6.22 -1.50 3.81
C LEU A 212 -6.07 0.00 3.48
N PRO A 213 -5.23 0.40 2.51
CA PRO A 213 -5.10 1.78 2.04
C PRO A 213 -6.28 2.19 1.13
N LEU A 214 -7.50 1.91 1.59
CA LEU A 214 -8.75 2.36 1.00
C LEU A 214 -9.13 3.68 1.68
N LEU A 215 -8.49 4.76 1.24
CA LEU A 215 -8.80 6.13 1.68
C LEU A 215 -10.10 6.60 1.04
N GLN A 216 -10.89 7.41 1.74
CA GLN A 216 -12.14 7.94 1.19
C GLN A 216 -11.93 8.47 -0.25
N PRO A 217 -12.69 7.96 -1.24
CA PRO A 217 -12.51 8.36 -2.63
C PRO A 217 -12.63 9.88 -2.78
N ASP A 218 -11.57 10.51 -3.28
CA ASP A 218 -11.59 11.92 -3.66
C ASP A 218 -12.38 12.11 -4.97
N ILE A 219 -12.47 13.35 -5.44
CA ILE A 219 -13.24 13.64 -6.66
C ILE A 219 -12.70 12.91 -7.89
N VAL A 220 -11.37 12.76 -7.95
CA VAL A 220 -10.69 12.07 -9.06
C VAL A 220 -10.99 10.57 -9.01
N SER A 221 -10.85 9.95 -7.84
CA SER A 221 -11.12 8.53 -7.63
C SER A 221 -12.59 8.20 -7.90
N LYS A 222 -13.52 9.05 -7.44
CA LYS A 222 -14.96 8.89 -7.73
C LYS A 222 -15.25 8.94 -9.22
N ALA A 223 -14.66 9.89 -9.94
CA ALA A 223 -14.85 10.00 -11.37
C ALA A 223 -14.21 8.83 -12.13
N ALA A 224 -13.03 8.37 -11.71
CA ALA A 224 -12.40 7.16 -12.26
C ALA A 224 -13.26 5.91 -12.04
N ILE A 225 -13.83 5.75 -10.83
CA ILE A 225 -14.78 4.66 -10.52
C ILE A 225 -15.97 4.72 -11.48
N GLN A 226 -16.61 5.88 -11.62
CA GLN A 226 -17.77 6.04 -12.53
C GLN A 226 -17.41 5.74 -13.98
N TYR A 227 -16.26 6.23 -14.44
CA TYR A 227 -15.79 6.03 -15.80
C TYR A 227 -15.48 4.56 -16.10
N TYR A 228 -14.73 3.88 -15.22
CA TYR A 228 -14.43 2.46 -15.37
C TYR A 228 -15.66 1.57 -15.17
N ASP A 229 -16.67 2.02 -14.41
CA ASP A 229 -17.94 1.31 -14.33
C ASP A 229 -18.72 1.39 -15.64
N MET A 230 -18.73 2.55 -16.29
CA MET A 230 -19.34 2.74 -17.60
C MET A 230 -18.65 1.87 -18.67
N LYS A 231 -17.30 1.86 -18.69
CA LYS A 231 -16.50 1.20 -19.74
C LYS A 231 -16.37 -0.32 -19.54
N PHE A 232 -16.21 -0.77 -18.30
CA PHE A 232 -15.83 -2.16 -17.98
C PHE A 232 -16.77 -2.87 -17.00
N ARG A 233 -17.77 -2.19 -16.43
CA ARG A 233 -18.60 -2.70 -15.31
C ARG A 233 -17.79 -3.11 -14.08
N ARG A 234 -16.60 -2.52 -13.91
CA ARG A 234 -15.61 -2.83 -12.87
C ARG A 234 -15.10 -1.57 -12.17
N GLY A 235 -15.96 -0.56 -12.03
CA GLY A 235 -15.56 0.75 -11.52
C GLY A 235 -14.89 0.71 -10.16
N TRP A 236 -15.49 -0.03 -9.24
CA TRP A 236 -14.97 -0.18 -7.87
C TRP A 236 -13.63 -0.94 -7.84
N ASP A 237 -13.49 -1.98 -8.64
CA ASP A 237 -12.28 -2.80 -8.67
C ASP A 237 -11.11 -2.02 -9.29
N TYR A 238 -11.33 -1.41 -10.47
CA TYR A 238 -10.27 -0.75 -11.24
C TYR A 238 -9.95 0.65 -10.76
N GLY A 239 -10.96 1.39 -10.30
CA GLY A 239 -10.79 2.76 -9.84
C GLY A 239 -10.35 2.87 -8.39
N TYR A 240 -10.39 1.79 -7.61
CA TYR A 240 -10.22 1.87 -6.16
C TYR A 240 -9.54 0.65 -5.53
N VAL A 241 -10.11 -0.55 -5.63
CA VAL A 241 -9.60 -1.72 -4.89
C VAL A 241 -8.24 -2.19 -5.39
N PHE A 242 -8.12 -2.54 -6.67
CA PHE A 242 -6.88 -3.07 -7.24
C PHE A 242 -5.70 -2.09 -7.16
N PRO A 243 -5.86 -0.77 -7.46
CA PRO A 243 -4.78 0.18 -7.23
C PRO A 243 -4.29 0.23 -5.77
N SER A 244 -5.22 0.18 -4.80
CA SER A 244 -4.86 0.14 -3.37
C SER A 244 -4.14 -1.16 -3.01
N PHE A 245 -4.58 -2.31 -3.52
CA PHE A 245 -3.93 -3.59 -3.30
C PHE A 245 -2.53 -3.66 -3.92
N ASN A 246 -2.33 -3.09 -5.10
CA ASN A 246 -1.02 -3.07 -5.73
C ASN A 246 -0.01 -2.28 -4.90
N LYS A 247 -0.41 -1.15 -4.30
CA LYS A 247 0.43 -0.43 -3.34
C LYS A 247 0.74 -1.25 -2.08
N THR A 248 -0.26 -1.96 -1.56
CA THR A 248 -0.09 -2.90 -0.43
C THR A 248 0.92 -4.00 -0.76
N ILE A 249 0.77 -4.67 -1.90
CA ILE A 249 1.65 -5.76 -2.35
C ILE A 249 3.06 -5.23 -2.63
N GLN A 250 3.21 -4.06 -3.24
CA GLN A 250 4.51 -3.42 -3.46
C GLN A 250 5.25 -3.12 -2.15
N SER A 251 4.51 -2.65 -1.14
CA SER A 251 5.06 -2.37 0.20
C SER A 251 5.42 -3.67 0.93
N ALA A 252 4.57 -4.70 0.83
CA ALA A 252 4.81 -6.02 1.41
C ALA A 252 6.00 -6.76 0.77
N GLY A 253 6.13 -6.71 -0.56
CA GLY A 253 7.21 -7.30 -1.34
C GLY A 253 8.59 -6.69 -1.11
N ARG A 254 8.71 -5.71 -0.20
CA ARG A 254 10.00 -5.17 0.24
C ARG A 254 10.80 -6.12 1.11
N CYS A 255 10.15 -7.09 1.76
CA CYS A 255 10.78 -7.97 2.74
C CYS A 255 11.72 -9.02 2.13
N ILE A 256 11.48 -9.44 0.88
CA ILE A 256 12.23 -10.52 0.23
C ILE A 256 12.68 -10.06 -1.15
N ARG A 257 13.99 -9.85 -1.31
CA ARG A 257 14.63 -9.32 -2.51
C ARG A 257 15.68 -10.26 -3.10
N SER A 258 16.09 -11.28 -2.35
CA SER A 258 17.02 -12.32 -2.78
C SER A 258 16.52 -13.71 -2.38
N GLU A 259 17.09 -14.75 -3.00
CA GLU A 259 16.82 -16.16 -2.67
C GLU A 259 17.23 -16.52 -1.24
N THR A 260 18.15 -15.76 -0.65
CA THR A 260 18.64 -15.97 0.71
C THR A 260 17.89 -15.16 1.76
N ASP A 261 17.10 -14.16 1.34
CA ASP A 261 16.34 -13.32 2.25
C ASP A 261 15.23 -14.14 2.89
N ARG A 262 15.06 -13.99 4.20
CA ARG A 262 14.03 -14.68 4.97
C ARG A 262 13.26 -13.70 5.83
N GLY A 263 11.94 -13.67 5.66
CA GLY A 263 11.12 -12.71 6.36
C GLY A 263 9.63 -13.02 6.42
N VAL A 264 8.95 -12.22 7.23
CA VAL A 264 7.52 -12.34 7.52
C VAL A 264 6.78 -11.15 6.93
N ILE A 265 5.68 -11.40 6.24
CA ILE A 265 4.74 -10.37 5.82
C ILE A 265 3.45 -10.57 6.60
N VAL A 266 2.97 -9.52 7.27
CA VAL A 266 1.71 -9.54 8.01
C VAL A 266 0.74 -8.52 7.45
N PHE A 267 -0.46 -8.96 7.11
CA PHE A 267 -1.58 -8.11 6.74
C PHE A 267 -2.52 -7.97 7.94
N LEU A 268 -2.50 -6.81 8.59
CA LEU A 268 -3.22 -6.54 9.83
C LEU A 268 -4.52 -5.77 9.53
N ASP A 269 -5.54 -6.50 9.09
CA ASP A 269 -6.92 -6.01 8.95
C ASP A 269 -7.87 -7.19 8.76
N GLU A 270 -9.04 -7.18 9.40
CA GLU A 270 -10.08 -8.20 9.18
C GLU A 270 -10.53 -8.25 7.71
N ARG A 271 -10.51 -7.12 7.00
CA ARG A 271 -11.02 -7.05 5.62
C ARG A 271 -10.20 -7.91 4.67
N TYR A 272 -8.94 -8.21 4.98
CA TYR A 272 -8.11 -9.10 4.15
C TYR A 272 -8.67 -10.53 4.05
N THR A 273 -9.52 -10.97 4.99
CA THR A 273 -10.17 -12.29 4.92
C THR A 273 -11.46 -12.29 4.10
N LEU A 274 -11.99 -11.11 3.73
CA LEU A 274 -13.23 -11.04 2.97
C LEU A 274 -12.97 -11.42 1.50
N PRO A 275 -13.84 -12.24 0.86
CA PRO A 275 -13.60 -12.76 -0.50
C PRO A 275 -13.29 -11.68 -1.55
N GLN A 276 -13.94 -10.52 -1.47
CA GLN A 276 -13.74 -9.41 -2.40
C GLN A 276 -12.33 -8.81 -2.36
N TYR A 277 -11.63 -8.99 -1.24
CA TYR A 277 -10.29 -8.46 -0.99
C TYR A 277 -9.24 -9.57 -1.08
N ALA A 278 -9.52 -10.77 -0.56
CA ALA A 278 -8.66 -11.93 -0.66
C ALA A 278 -8.30 -12.27 -2.12
N ARG A 279 -9.25 -12.11 -3.05
CA ARG A 279 -9.02 -12.32 -4.50
C ARG A 279 -7.99 -11.39 -5.14
N CYS A 280 -7.61 -10.30 -4.47
CA CYS A 280 -6.68 -9.30 -5.00
C CYS A 280 -5.22 -9.69 -4.76
N PHE A 281 -4.95 -10.69 -3.91
CA PHE A 281 -3.60 -11.16 -3.66
C PHE A 281 -3.09 -12.05 -4.81
N PRO A 282 -1.78 -12.07 -5.07
CA PRO A 282 -1.20 -13.00 -6.03
C PRO A 282 -1.44 -14.45 -5.60
N ARG A 283 -1.73 -15.34 -6.56
CA ARG A 283 -2.09 -16.74 -6.28
C ARG A 283 -0.97 -17.55 -5.64
N ASP A 284 0.28 -17.16 -5.86
CA ASP A 284 1.48 -17.81 -5.30
C ASP A 284 1.83 -17.32 -3.89
N TRP A 285 1.06 -16.37 -3.34
CA TRP A 285 1.17 -15.97 -1.95
C TRP A 285 0.30 -16.91 -1.11
N GLU A 286 0.93 -17.89 -0.50
CA GLU A 286 0.30 -18.75 0.51
C GLU A 286 -0.01 -17.93 1.76
N LEU A 287 -1.20 -17.33 1.80
CA LEU A 287 -1.68 -16.54 2.92
C LEU A 287 -2.27 -17.45 4.00
N LYS A 288 -1.73 -17.35 5.21
CA LYS A 288 -2.27 -18.03 6.39
C LYS A 288 -3.05 -17.04 7.26
N VAL A 289 -4.34 -17.28 7.46
CA VAL A 289 -5.09 -16.54 8.49
C VAL A 289 -4.62 -17.04 9.86
N SER A 290 -4.04 -16.14 10.65
CA SER A 290 -3.36 -16.49 11.89
C SER A 290 -4.17 -16.10 13.12
N ALA A 291 -4.38 -17.06 14.02
CA ALA A 291 -4.93 -16.78 15.34
C ALA A 291 -3.86 -16.42 16.37
N ASN A 292 -2.62 -16.88 16.16
CA ASN A 292 -1.51 -16.72 17.08
C ASN A 292 -0.25 -16.25 16.33
N PRO A 293 -0.26 -15.03 15.74
CA PRO A 293 0.81 -14.58 14.85
C PRO A 293 2.18 -14.55 15.52
N VAL A 294 2.25 -14.20 16.81
CA VAL A 294 3.50 -14.14 17.57
C VAL A 294 4.22 -15.49 17.62
N GLU A 295 3.50 -16.57 17.94
CA GLU A 295 4.11 -17.90 18.05
C GLU A 295 4.50 -18.46 16.68
N GLU A 296 3.70 -18.19 15.65
CA GLU A 296 4.02 -18.57 14.27
C GLU A 296 5.27 -17.85 13.76
N ILE A 297 5.42 -16.56 14.07
CA ILE A 297 6.61 -15.77 13.72
C ILE A 297 7.85 -16.31 14.45
N LYS A 298 7.75 -16.60 15.76
CA LYS A 298 8.87 -17.20 16.51
C LYS A 298 9.22 -18.59 16.00
N ALA A 299 8.23 -19.41 15.63
CA ALA A 299 8.45 -20.73 15.08
C ALA A 299 9.16 -20.65 13.73
N PHE A 300 8.75 -19.71 12.87
CA PHE A 300 9.40 -19.43 11.60
C PHE A 300 10.88 -19.11 11.82
N PHE A 301 11.23 -18.07 12.58
CA PHE A 301 12.65 -17.70 12.74
C PHE A 301 13.52 -18.69 13.53
N ARG A 302 12.94 -19.71 14.18
CA ARG A 302 13.70 -20.78 14.87
C ARG A 302 14.18 -21.91 13.95
N GLN A 303 13.52 -22.11 12.81
CA GLN A 303 13.91 -23.10 11.78
C GLN A 303 15.08 -22.59 10.95
#